data_AF-A0AAV0WKQ7-F1
#
_entry.id   AF-A0AAV0WKQ7-F1
#
_cell.length_a   1.000
_cell.length_b   1.000
_cell.length_c   1.000
_cell.angle_alpha   90.00
_cell.angle_beta   90.00
_cell.angle_gamma   90.00
#
_symmetry.space_group_name_H-M   'P 1'
#
loop_
_entity.id
_entity.type
_entity.pdbx_description
1 polymer ?
#
loop_
_entity_poly.entity_id
_entity_poly.type
_entity_poly.pdbx_seq_one_letter_code
_entity_poly.pdbx_strand_id
1 'polypeptide(L)'
;MRTTGIALSFSTGEYACPSQSKHAKNVSVALNDTCRIITGCLRPTPTNKLYLLAGIAPPEIRRRVTTDIEKTKQIKDERHPMFGHEIANTRLKSRKSFMQTAKELHESPPPQKLDCKGGKMSYNRKN
;
A
#
# COMPACT_ATOMS: atom_id res chain seq x y z
N MET A 1 -15.46 -13.20 12.73
CA MET A 1 -16.38 -12.13 12.24
C MET A 1 -15.67 -10.79 12.00
N ARG A 2 -14.90 -10.24 12.95
CA ARG A 2 -14.20 -8.95 12.74
C ARG A 2 -13.09 -9.02 11.68
N THR A 3 -12.19 -9.99 11.78
CA THR A 3 -11.08 -10.20 10.83
C THR A 3 -11.56 -10.51 9.41
N THR A 4 -12.59 -11.34 9.28
CA THR A 4 -13.22 -11.69 8.00
C THR A 4 -13.90 -10.50 7.34
N GLY A 5 -14.58 -9.64 8.11
CA GLY A 5 -15.18 -8.41 7.59
C GLY A 5 -14.13 -7.43 7.06
N ILE A 6 -13.04 -7.23 7.80
CA ILE A 6 -11.92 -6.40 7.36
C ILE A 6 -11.30 -6.99 6.08
N ALA A 7 -11.02 -8.28 6.05
CA ALA A 7 -10.43 -8.93 4.89
C ALA A 7 -11.29 -8.72 3.62
N LEU A 8 -12.60 -8.96 3.72
CA LEU A 8 -13.53 -8.80 2.61
C LEU A 8 -13.63 -7.35 2.11
N SER A 9 -13.89 -6.40 3.03
CA SER A 9 -14.10 -4.99 2.67
C SER A 9 -12.85 -4.38 2.03
N PHE A 10 -11.68 -4.68 2.58
CA PHE A 10 -10.44 -4.12 2.07
C PHE A 10 -9.97 -4.82 0.79
N SER A 11 -10.14 -6.14 0.66
CA SER A 11 -9.87 -6.83 -0.60
C SER A 11 -10.72 -6.26 -1.75
N THR A 12 -12.00 -6.03 -1.49
CA THR A 12 -12.92 -5.43 -2.48
C THR A 12 -12.51 -3.99 -2.80
N GLY A 13 -12.19 -3.19 -1.79
CA GLY A 13 -11.78 -1.80 -1.98
C GLY A 13 -10.47 -1.64 -2.76
N GLU A 14 -9.52 -2.56 -2.57
CA GLU A 14 -8.26 -2.59 -3.30
C GLU A 14 -8.44 -3.07 -4.74
N TYR A 15 -9.27 -4.09 -4.95
CA TYR A 15 -9.63 -4.54 -6.28
C TYR A 15 -10.34 -3.45 -7.09
N ALA A 16 -11.27 -2.72 -6.48
CA ALA A 16 -12.02 -1.66 -7.14
C ALA A 16 -11.15 -0.43 -7.50
N CYS A 17 -10.08 -0.18 -6.74
CA CYS A 17 -9.20 0.96 -6.97
C CYS A 17 -7.73 0.59 -6.81
N PRO A 18 -7.16 -0.15 -7.78
CA PRO A 18 -5.78 -0.63 -7.70
C PRO A 18 -4.77 0.49 -7.88
N SER A 19 -5.13 1.56 -8.62
CA SER A 19 -4.27 2.70 -8.91
C SER A 19 -4.65 3.93 -8.08
N GLN A 20 -3.68 4.84 -7.85
CA GLN A 20 -3.87 6.10 -7.11
C GLN A 20 -4.68 7.16 -7.89
N SER A 21 -5.84 6.76 -8.41
CA SER A 21 -6.75 7.63 -9.15
C SER A 21 -7.43 8.66 -8.25
N LYS A 22 -8.04 9.67 -8.87
CA LYS A 22 -8.82 10.70 -8.16
C LYS A 22 -9.93 10.10 -7.28
N HIS A 23 -10.50 8.96 -7.70
CA HIS A 23 -11.60 8.28 -7.01
C HIS A 23 -11.15 7.44 -5.81
N ALA A 24 -9.83 7.16 -5.66
CA ALA A 24 -9.28 6.41 -4.53
C ALA A 24 -9.60 7.06 -3.17
N LYS A 25 -9.75 8.38 -3.15
CA LYS A 25 -10.15 9.12 -1.94
C LYS A 25 -11.55 8.73 -1.49
N ASN A 26 -12.52 8.63 -2.40
CA ASN A 26 -13.90 8.27 -2.08
C ASN A 26 -13.98 6.85 -1.54
N VAL A 27 -13.25 5.91 -2.15
CA VAL A 27 -13.13 4.53 -1.65
C VAL A 27 -12.51 4.51 -0.26
N SER A 28 -11.49 5.32 -0.01
CA SER A 28 -10.83 5.40 1.30
C SER A 28 -11.77 5.93 2.39
N VAL A 29 -12.68 6.85 2.06
CA VAL A 29 -13.72 7.34 2.98
C VAL A 29 -14.67 6.22 3.36
N ALA A 30 -15.19 5.46 2.39
CA ALA A 30 -16.05 4.31 2.66
C ALA A 30 -15.32 3.21 3.48
N LEU A 31 -14.04 2.98 3.21
CA LEU A 31 -13.20 2.06 3.98
C LEU A 31 -12.96 2.53 5.42
N ASN A 32 -12.82 3.83 5.67
CA ASN A 32 -12.74 4.36 7.02
C ASN A 32 -14.02 4.06 7.81
N ASP A 33 -15.19 4.31 7.21
CA ASP A 33 -16.47 4.14 7.89
C ASP A 33 -16.77 2.67 8.17
N THR A 34 -16.52 1.78 7.21
CA THR A 34 -16.63 0.33 7.41
C THR A 34 -15.66 -0.18 8.47
N CYS A 35 -14.41 0.31 8.48
CA CYS A 35 -13.43 -0.05 9.50
C CYS A 35 -13.87 0.40 10.91
N ARG A 36 -14.51 1.57 11.04
CA ARG A 36 -15.11 2.02 12.31
C ARG A 36 -16.24 1.10 12.77
N ILE A 37 -17.12 0.71 11.85
CA ILE A 37 -18.24 -0.20 12.16
C ILE A 37 -17.70 -1.55 12.65
N ILE A 38 -16.71 -2.11 11.98
CA ILE A 38 -16.16 -3.43 12.33
C ILE A 38 -15.38 -3.40 13.66
N THR A 39 -14.60 -2.35 13.90
CA THR A 39 -13.81 -2.18 15.12
C THR A 39 -14.62 -1.62 16.30
N GLY A 40 -15.83 -1.10 16.05
CA GLY A 40 -16.63 -0.40 17.06
C GLY A 40 -16.08 0.98 17.46
N CYS A 41 -15.22 1.58 16.63
CA CYS A 41 -14.63 2.89 16.93
C CYS A 41 -15.61 4.04 16.66
N LEU A 42 -15.61 5.04 17.55
CA LEU A 42 -16.41 6.24 17.39
C LEU A 42 -15.92 7.11 16.21
N ARG A 43 -16.80 7.91 15.62
CA ARG A 43 -16.48 8.89 14.56
C ARG A 43 -15.32 9.86 14.87
N PRO A 44 -15.13 10.40 16.10
CA PRO A 44 -13.99 11.27 16.42
C PRO A 44 -12.63 10.58 16.41
N THR A 45 -12.55 9.25 16.37
CA THR A 45 -11.25 8.55 16.35
C THR A 45 -10.47 8.96 15.08
N PRO A 46 -9.21 9.38 15.19
CA PRO A 46 -8.42 9.76 14.02
C PRO A 46 -8.11 8.53 13.15
N THR A 47 -8.13 8.70 11.82
CA THR A 47 -7.90 7.63 10.84
C THR A 47 -6.55 6.94 11.01
N ASN A 48 -5.50 7.69 11.37
CA ASN A 48 -4.16 7.13 11.62
C ASN A 48 -4.17 6.08 12.73
N LYS A 49 -5.00 6.26 13.76
CA LYS A 49 -5.14 5.31 14.88
C LYS A 49 -6.13 4.19 14.55
N LEU A 50 -7.13 4.47 13.72
CA LEU A 50 -8.14 3.50 13.30
C LEU A 50 -7.52 2.24 12.68
N TYR A 51 -6.58 2.43 11.74
CA TYR A 51 -5.92 1.33 11.05
C TYR A 51 -4.99 0.54 11.96
N LEU A 52 -4.30 1.22 12.89
CA LEU A 52 -3.46 0.59 13.90
C LEU A 52 -4.29 -0.31 14.83
N LEU A 53 -5.45 0.16 15.29
CA LEU A 53 -6.38 -0.62 16.11
C LEU A 53 -6.98 -1.81 15.35
N ALA A 54 -7.21 -1.66 14.04
CA ALA A 54 -7.66 -2.73 13.17
C ALA A 54 -6.53 -3.73 12.80
N GLY A 55 -5.28 -3.46 13.18
CA GLY A 55 -4.13 -4.31 12.88
C GLY A 55 -3.75 -4.35 11.39
N ILE A 56 -4.12 -3.32 10.63
CA ILE A 56 -3.89 -3.26 9.18
C ILE A 56 -3.16 -1.98 8.78
N ALA A 57 -2.41 -2.03 7.69
CA ALA A 57 -1.77 -0.83 7.15
C ALA A 57 -2.83 0.14 6.55
N PRO A 58 -2.61 1.46 6.62
CA PRO A 58 -3.45 2.44 5.95
C PRO A 58 -3.61 2.17 4.44
N PRO A 59 -4.79 2.46 3.84
CA PRO A 59 -5.08 2.16 2.44
C PRO A 59 -4.11 2.79 1.44
N GLU A 60 -3.54 3.95 1.77
CA GLU A 60 -2.57 4.62 0.90
C GLU A 60 -1.28 3.80 0.74
N ILE A 61 -0.75 3.28 1.85
CA ILE A 61 0.46 2.46 1.85
C ILE A 61 0.19 1.17 1.09
N ARG A 62 -0.94 0.51 1.38
CA ARG A 62 -1.30 -0.76 0.74
C ARG A 62 -1.44 -0.61 -0.78
N ARG A 63 -2.17 0.41 -1.25
CA ARG A 63 -2.30 0.68 -2.69
C ARG A 63 -0.98 0.99 -3.37
N ARG A 64 -0.07 1.72 -2.70
CA ARG A 64 1.28 1.95 -3.23
C ARG A 64 2.02 0.61 -3.39
N VAL A 65 2.02 -0.23 -2.36
CA VAL A 65 2.66 -1.56 -2.43
C VAL A 65 2.06 -2.40 -3.56
N THR A 66 0.73 -2.47 -3.70
CA THR A 66 0.09 -3.18 -4.80
C THR A 66 0.50 -2.63 -6.17
N THR A 67 0.56 -1.31 -6.30
CA THR A 67 1.00 -0.63 -7.53
C THR A 67 2.45 -0.99 -7.88
N ASP A 68 3.33 -1.02 -6.89
CA ASP A 68 4.75 -1.32 -7.08
C ASP A 68 4.99 -2.82 -7.38
N ILE A 69 4.21 -3.71 -6.75
CA ILE A 69 4.18 -5.14 -7.09
C ILE A 69 3.75 -5.32 -8.55
N GLU A 70 2.67 -4.66 -8.97
CA GLU A 70 2.18 -4.77 -10.34
C GLU A 70 3.20 -4.22 -11.36
N LYS A 71 3.92 -3.16 -10.99
CA LYS A 71 5.01 -2.63 -11.82
C LYS A 71 6.16 -3.62 -11.95
N THR A 72 6.48 -4.32 -10.87
CA THR A 72 7.49 -5.37 -10.88
C THR A 72 7.07 -6.53 -11.80
N LYS A 73 5.81 -6.94 -11.78
CA LYS A 73 5.27 -7.92 -12.73
C LYS A 73 5.33 -7.41 -14.16
N GLN A 74 4.94 -6.16 -14.40
CA GLN A 74 5.01 -5.56 -15.73
C GLN A 74 6.42 -5.62 -16.33
N ILE A 75 7.46 -5.46 -15.51
CA ILE A 75 8.86 -5.47 -15.98
C ILE A 75 9.38 -6.89 -16.15
N LYS A 76 9.02 -7.82 -15.24
CA LYS A 76 9.61 -9.15 -15.16
C LYS A 76 8.85 -10.24 -15.92
N ASP A 77 7.55 -10.08 -16.15
CA ASP A 77 6.68 -11.11 -16.74
C ASP A 77 6.26 -10.73 -18.16
N GLU A 78 6.72 -11.53 -19.13
CA GLU A 78 6.38 -11.39 -20.56
C GLU A 78 4.88 -11.55 -20.86
N ARG A 79 4.15 -12.28 -20.01
CA ARG A 79 2.70 -12.49 -20.17
C ARG A 79 1.87 -11.30 -19.68
N HIS A 80 2.50 -10.34 -19.01
CA HIS A 80 1.80 -9.18 -18.50
C HIS A 80 1.30 -8.32 -19.69
N PRO A 81 0.02 -7.88 -19.71
CA PRO A 81 -0.53 -7.13 -20.86
C PRO A 81 0.21 -5.84 -21.21
N MET A 82 0.94 -5.27 -20.25
CA MET A 82 1.77 -4.08 -20.44
C MET A 82 3.28 -4.37 -20.44
N PHE A 83 3.70 -5.62 -20.65
CA PHE A 83 5.12 -5.97 -20.80
C PHE A 83 5.72 -5.23 -22.00
N GLY A 84 6.93 -4.67 -21.83
CA GLY A 84 7.62 -3.89 -22.88
C GLY A 84 6.97 -2.57 -23.26
N HIS A 85 5.90 -2.13 -22.58
CA HIS A 85 5.24 -0.86 -22.87
C HIS A 85 6.02 0.32 -22.27
N GLU A 86 6.37 1.30 -23.09
CA GLU A 86 7.09 2.51 -22.64
C GLU A 86 6.14 3.63 -22.19
N ILE A 87 6.67 4.59 -21.44
CA ILE A 87 5.90 5.74 -20.94
C ILE A 87 5.61 6.68 -22.10
N ALA A 88 4.33 6.75 -22.52
CA ALA A 88 3.89 7.80 -23.44
C ALA A 88 3.88 9.17 -22.75
N ASN A 89 4.21 10.21 -23.52
CA ASN A 89 4.13 11.59 -23.06
C ASN A 89 2.69 11.94 -22.63
N THR A 90 2.52 12.37 -21.39
CA THR A 90 1.20 12.76 -20.88
C THR A 90 0.77 14.11 -21.44
N ARG A 91 -0.39 14.14 -22.10
CA ARG A 91 -1.01 15.39 -22.57
C ARG A 91 -1.27 16.40 -21.45
N LEU A 92 -1.62 15.93 -20.25
CA LEU A 92 -2.01 16.76 -19.12
C LEU A 92 -1.16 16.44 -17.88
N LYS A 93 -0.57 17.47 -17.26
CA LYS A 93 0.24 17.36 -16.03
C LYS A 93 -0.52 16.74 -14.84
N SER A 94 -1.84 16.87 -14.82
CA SER A 94 -2.69 16.30 -13.76
C SER A 94 -2.92 14.80 -13.88
N ARG A 95 -2.70 14.20 -15.07
CA ARG A 95 -2.90 12.77 -15.30
C ARG A 95 -1.69 11.99 -14.81
N LYS A 96 -1.83 11.41 -13.62
CA LYS A 96 -0.85 10.46 -13.07
C LYS A 96 -1.15 9.07 -13.62
N SER A 97 -0.43 8.64 -14.64
CA SER A 97 -0.58 7.27 -15.15
C SER A 97 0.07 6.28 -14.19
N PHE A 98 -0.34 5.00 -14.28
CA PHE A 98 0.30 3.90 -13.57
C PHE A 98 1.81 3.89 -13.85
N MET A 99 2.20 4.03 -15.12
CA MET A 99 3.59 4.03 -15.57
C MET A 99 4.45 5.15 -14.99
N GLN A 100 3.87 6.30 -14.67
CA GLN A 100 4.57 7.43 -14.05
C GLN A 100 4.59 7.39 -12.52
N THR A 101 3.61 6.70 -11.91
CA THR A 101 3.40 6.74 -10.46
C THR A 101 4.04 5.55 -9.77
N ALA A 102 4.01 4.39 -10.42
CA ALA A 102 4.50 3.14 -9.87
C ALA A 102 6.03 3.10 -9.87
N LYS A 103 6.60 2.58 -8.78
CA LYS A 103 8.05 2.34 -8.69
C LYS A 103 8.29 0.84 -8.71
N GLU A 104 9.39 0.43 -9.32
CA GLU A 104 9.84 -0.95 -9.17
C GLU A 104 10.30 -1.16 -7.71
N LEU A 105 9.90 -2.29 -7.12
CA LEU A 105 10.39 -2.71 -5.82
C LEU A 105 11.84 -3.20 -5.99
N HIS A 106 12.81 -2.30 -5.78
CA HIS A 106 14.20 -2.70 -5.59
C HIS A 106 14.31 -3.40 -4.24
N GLU A 107 14.92 -4.58 -4.20
CA GLU A 107 15.14 -5.28 -2.92
C GLU A 107 16.13 -4.54 -2.00
N SER A 108 15.84 -4.71 -0.71
CA SER A 108 16.46 -4.18 0.50
C SER A 108 16.15 -2.72 0.87
N PRO A 109 15.45 -2.48 2.00
CA PRO A 109 15.68 -1.27 2.79
C PRO A 109 17.14 -1.26 3.23
N PRO A 110 17.86 -0.12 3.20
CA PRO A 110 19.07 0.00 4.00
C PRO A 110 18.69 -0.34 5.46
N PRO A 111 19.54 -1.06 6.21
CA PRO A 111 19.24 -1.44 7.58
C PRO A 111 18.88 -0.19 8.36
N GLN A 112 17.60 -0.05 8.70
CA GLN A 112 17.14 1.01 9.58
C GLN A 112 17.78 0.70 10.93
N LYS A 113 18.81 1.48 11.28
CA LYS A 113 19.36 1.49 12.63
C LYS A 113 18.22 1.90 13.55
N LEU A 114 17.60 0.91 14.19
CA LEU A 114 16.86 1.15 15.41
C LEU A 114 17.90 1.62 16.42
N ASP A 115 17.98 2.92 16.65
CA ASP A 115 18.76 3.50 17.75
C ASP A 115 18.06 3.14 19.07
N CYS A 116 18.13 1.86 19.45
CA CYS A 116 17.88 1.42 20.80
C CYS A 116 19.12 1.82 21.61
N LYS A 117 19.09 3.03 22.19
CA LYS A 117 20.06 3.38 23.23
C LYS A 117 19.96 2.36 24.37
N GLY A 118 21.01 1.55 24.51
CA GLY A 118 21.29 0.76 25.71
C GLY A 118 21.22 -0.75 25.50
N GLY A 119 22.39 -1.38 25.38
CA GLY A 119 22.55 -2.83 25.53
C GLY A 119 23.43 -3.44 24.45
N LYS A 120 24.70 -3.71 24.77
CA LYS A 120 25.66 -4.40 23.89
C LYS A 120 25.12 -5.79 23.52
N MET A 121 24.92 -6.07 22.24
CA MET A 121 24.90 -7.44 21.71
C MET A 121 25.94 -7.55 20.60
N SER A 122 27.03 -8.25 20.94
CA SER A 122 28.12 -8.62 20.05
C SER A 122 27.70 -9.87 19.27
N TYR A 123 27.80 -9.84 17.95
CA TYR A 123 27.69 -11.04 17.12
C TYR A 123 28.98 -11.25 16.35
N ASN A 124 29.60 -12.38 16.64
CA ASN A 124 30.85 -12.86 16.07
C ASN A 124 30.56 -13.42 14.67
N ARG A 125 31.23 -12.87 13.65
CA ARG A 125 31.16 -13.35 12.26
C ARG A 125 32.15 -14.51 12.12
N LYS A 126 31.67 -15.73 11.86
CA LYS A 126 32.51 -16.84 11.38
C LYS A 126 31.98 -17.28 10.01
N ASN A 127 32.94 -17.29 9.08
CA ASN A 127 32.92 -17.48 7.62
C ASN A 127 31.71 -18.15 6.99
#